data_AF-A0A2W5ZUW0-F1
#
_entry.id   AF-A0A2W5ZUW0-F1
#
_cell.length_a   1.000
_cell.length_b   1.000
_cell.length_c   1.000
_cell.angle_alpha   90.00
_cell.angle_beta   90.00
_cell.angle_gamma   90.00
#
_symmetry.space_group_name_H-M   'P 1'
#
loop_
_entity.id
_entity.type
_entity.pdbx_description
1 polymer ?
#
loop_
_entity_poly.entity_id
_entity_poly.type
_entity_poly.pdbx_seq_one_letter_code
_entity_poly.pdbx_strand_id
1 'polypeptide(L)'
;MLTLLSVVAVVLGMTWSPTMASAQSTLQEDARAAPPELSTTSRLQDRREVAAGTRAYSIGFEDGRFYANGWHITGEMGGVWTPPLKLVDGVWFGLDGQWVGPATKFSSGWGYTRFDLPDTAGLKLQRTDVAPDGRRGVLFGLKITNPGAARTAKLSVDAHSELMTQYPWGFTGVTPNASDNLPDKGTYDGHSLVFTDDGALPGAPAHHYAALVGTSLKPEAGTIGDQFWGPQPGHRCTGTEPGAPANPKPSQCDDGPFGRGTGGELTYSLSLPAAASKTVWLAVAGSDQGLAPAQKELTTILQDPAEQLAGKIASRKKLARMSQLSLPGDPLVQSAIDWGKQNIADLTQTAQNLQIRWTNQGKQFPPPLGTVPEANWIGAGFPDYPWIFGTDAEYTA
;
A
#
# COMPACT_ATOMS: atom_id res chain seq x y z
N MET A 1 -64.84 -54.89 -8.00
CA MET A 1 -66.09 -54.84 -8.79
C MET A 1 -66.64 -53.42 -8.71
N LEU A 2 -66.22 -52.54 -9.61
CA LEU A 2 -67.03 -51.54 -10.31
C LEU A 2 -66.08 -50.72 -11.19
N THR A 3 -66.52 -50.56 -12.43
CA THR A 3 -65.80 -50.02 -13.59
C THR A 3 -66.41 -48.66 -13.94
N LEU A 4 -65.66 -47.88 -14.73
CA LEU A 4 -66.13 -46.81 -15.65
C LEU A 4 -66.44 -45.45 -14.99
N LEU A 5 -66.12 -44.29 -15.57
CA LEU A 5 -66.06 -43.90 -16.98
C LEU A 5 -65.07 -42.74 -17.22
N SER A 6 -64.42 -42.80 -18.37
CA SER A 6 -63.68 -41.71 -19.01
C SER A 6 -64.63 -40.71 -19.69
N VAL A 7 -64.28 -39.43 -19.71
CA VAL A 7 -64.76 -38.49 -20.74
C VAL A 7 -63.54 -37.81 -21.37
N VAL A 8 -63.43 -38.02 -22.67
CA VAL A 8 -62.47 -37.41 -23.58
C VAL A 8 -63.05 -36.07 -24.04
N ALA A 9 -62.30 -34.98 -23.88
CA ALA A 9 -62.57 -33.71 -24.56
C ALA A 9 -61.44 -33.45 -25.57
N VAL A 10 -61.79 -33.51 -26.85
CA VAL A 10 -60.96 -33.07 -27.98
C VAL A 10 -61.19 -31.57 -28.17
N VAL A 11 -60.14 -30.76 -28.06
CA VAL A 11 -60.14 -29.38 -28.55
C VAL A 11 -58.98 -29.26 -29.54
N LEU A 12 -59.33 -28.99 -30.80
CA LEU A 12 -58.41 -28.65 -31.87
C LEU A 12 -57.92 -27.20 -31.73
N GLY A 13 -56.60 -27.03 -31.87
CA GLY A 13 -56.00 -26.05 -32.76
C GLY A 13 -55.92 -24.59 -32.31
N MET A 14 -54.73 -24.19 -31.85
CA MET A 14 -53.98 -23.04 -32.41
C MET A 14 -52.55 -23.08 -31.84
N THR A 15 -51.59 -23.52 -32.65
CA THR A 15 -50.16 -23.49 -32.31
C THR A 15 -49.64 -22.06 -32.46
N TRP A 16 -49.46 -21.37 -31.35
CA TRP A 16 -48.50 -20.29 -31.23
C TRP A 16 -47.27 -20.87 -30.54
N SER A 17 -46.17 -20.97 -31.29
CA SER A 17 -44.85 -21.27 -30.72
C SER A 17 -44.25 -19.97 -30.20
N PRO A 18 -44.11 -19.75 -28.88
CA PRO A 18 -43.07 -18.86 -28.42
C PRO A 18 -41.77 -19.64 -28.51
N THR A 19 -40.89 -19.25 -29.45
CA THR A 19 -39.47 -19.54 -29.32
C THR A 19 -38.99 -18.88 -28.04
N MET A 20 -39.05 -19.61 -26.92
CA MET A 20 -38.24 -19.31 -25.76
C MET A 20 -36.79 -19.60 -26.15
N ALA A 21 -36.16 -18.61 -26.76
CA ALA A 21 -34.72 -18.58 -26.86
C ALA A 21 -34.18 -18.64 -25.43
N SER A 22 -33.52 -19.74 -25.11
CA SER A 22 -32.80 -19.95 -23.87
C SER A 22 -31.80 -18.81 -23.69
N ALA A 23 -32.14 -17.80 -22.91
CA ALA A 23 -31.22 -16.78 -22.43
C ALA A 23 -30.34 -17.40 -21.33
N GLN A 24 -29.51 -18.37 -21.74
CA GLN A 24 -28.46 -18.98 -20.94
C GLN A 24 -27.14 -18.82 -21.69
N SER A 25 -26.71 -17.57 -21.89
CA SER A 25 -25.32 -17.26 -22.22
C SER A 25 -25.12 -15.75 -22.12
N THR A 26 -24.50 -15.28 -21.04
CA THR A 26 -23.69 -14.02 -20.95
C THR A 26 -23.28 -13.68 -19.52
N LEU A 27 -23.85 -14.32 -18.49
CA LEU A 27 -23.47 -14.06 -17.09
C LEU A 27 -22.21 -14.80 -16.60
N GLN A 28 -21.38 -15.36 -17.49
CA GLN A 28 -20.26 -16.22 -17.10
C GLN A 28 -18.93 -15.91 -17.81
N GLU A 29 -18.74 -14.70 -18.35
CA GLU A 29 -17.47 -14.26 -18.94
C GLU A 29 -16.79 -13.04 -18.29
N ASP A 30 -17.41 -12.40 -17.29
CA ASP A 30 -16.80 -11.26 -16.58
C ASP A 30 -15.88 -11.66 -15.40
N ALA A 31 -15.72 -12.96 -15.15
CA ALA A 31 -15.03 -13.49 -13.97
C ALA A 31 -13.51 -13.69 -14.13
N ARG A 32 -12.88 -13.27 -15.23
CA ARG A 32 -11.43 -13.51 -15.42
C ARG A 32 -10.60 -12.45 -16.15
N ALA A 33 -11.20 -11.33 -16.56
CA ALA A 33 -10.39 -10.19 -16.99
C ALA A 33 -9.73 -9.56 -15.74
N ALA A 34 -8.39 -9.57 -15.71
CA ALA A 34 -7.63 -8.73 -14.79
C ALA A 34 -8.20 -7.30 -14.87
N PRO A 35 -8.30 -6.56 -13.75
CA PRO A 35 -8.66 -5.14 -13.84
C PRO A 35 -7.68 -4.46 -14.81
N PRO A 36 -8.13 -3.44 -15.55
CA PRO A 36 -7.23 -2.78 -16.49
C PRO A 36 -6.05 -2.20 -15.72
N GLU A 37 -4.87 -2.38 -16.31
CA GLU A 37 -3.61 -1.87 -15.79
C GLU A 37 -3.02 -0.88 -16.76
N LEU A 38 -2.35 0.15 -16.22
CA LEU A 38 -1.43 0.98 -16.97
C LEU A 38 -0.01 0.57 -16.60
N SER A 39 0.80 0.27 -17.61
CA SER A 39 2.17 -0.17 -17.42
C SER A 39 3.19 0.72 -18.09
N THR A 40 4.40 0.72 -17.54
CA THR A 40 5.58 1.31 -18.17
C THR A 40 6.83 0.48 -17.87
N THR A 41 7.86 0.66 -18.69
CA THR A 41 9.21 0.10 -18.48
C THR A 41 10.28 1.18 -18.53
N SER A 42 9.90 2.46 -18.65
CA SER A 42 10.82 3.57 -18.87
C SER A 42 10.90 4.46 -17.63
N ARG A 43 12.13 4.84 -17.29
CA ARG A 43 12.46 5.77 -16.18
C ARG A 43 11.79 5.38 -14.85
N LEU A 44 11.73 4.08 -14.55
CA LEU A 44 11.03 3.57 -13.37
C LEU A 44 11.58 4.18 -12.07
N GLN A 45 12.90 4.35 -12.00
CA GLN A 45 13.60 4.97 -10.87
C GLN A 45 13.30 6.48 -10.69
N ASP A 46 12.75 7.16 -11.72
CA ASP A 46 12.41 8.59 -11.68
C ASP A 46 10.91 8.84 -11.42
N ARG A 47 10.10 7.78 -11.41
CA ARG A 47 8.64 7.87 -11.36
C ARG A 47 8.17 7.36 -10.01
N ARG A 48 7.47 8.21 -9.28
CA ARG A 48 6.90 7.87 -7.97
C ARG A 48 5.59 7.14 -8.16
N GLU A 49 5.33 6.19 -7.28
CA GLU A 49 4.10 5.42 -7.26
C GLU A 49 3.44 5.44 -5.88
N VAL A 50 2.18 5.06 -5.83
CA VAL A 50 1.44 4.92 -4.58
C VAL A 50 0.52 3.72 -4.65
N ALA A 51 0.57 2.87 -3.63
CA ALA A 51 -0.46 1.90 -3.31
C ALA A 51 -1.27 2.43 -2.11
N ALA A 52 -2.50 2.89 -2.35
CA ALA A 52 -3.28 3.63 -1.36
C ALA A 52 -4.57 2.92 -0.96
N GLY A 53 -4.97 3.12 0.29
CA GLY A 53 -6.26 2.77 0.84
C GLY A 53 -6.69 3.82 1.85
N THR A 54 -7.91 3.69 2.35
CA THR A 54 -8.51 4.79 3.12
C THR A 54 -7.87 5.07 4.48
N ARG A 55 -7.00 4.19 5.00
CA ARG A 55 -6.31 4.37 6.29
C ARG A 55 -4.81 4.09 6.25
N ALA A 56 -4.28 3.77 5.07
CA ALA A 56 -2.88 3.50 4.87
C ALA A 56 -2.48 3.71 3.42
N TYR A 57 -1.21 4.02 3.18
CA TYR A 57 -0.65 4.05 1.84
C TYR A 57 0.85 3.72 1.89
N SER A 58 1.37 3.21 0.78
CA SER A 58 2.79 3.04 0.52
C SER A 58 3.19 3.98 -0.61
N ILE A 59 4.25 4.77 -0.40
CA ILE A 59 4.84 5.66 -1.39
C ILE A 59 6.23 5.14 -1.72
N GLY A 60 6.48 4.88 -2.99
CA GLY A 60 7.76 4.43 -3.50
C GLY A 60 8.01 4.92 -4.91
N PHE A 61 8.87 4.20 -5.61
CA PHE A 61 9.18 4.45 -7.01
C PHE A 61 8.80 3.24 -7.87
N GLU A 62 8.53 3.48 -9.15
CA GLU A 62 8.07 2.46 -10.10
C GLU A 62 9.13 1.37 -10.34
N ASP A 63 10.39 1.57 -9.92
CA ASP A 63 11.43 0.54 -9.89
C ASP A 63 11.33 -0.38 -8.64
N GLY A 64 10.32 -0.18 -7.80
CA GLY A 64 10.05 -0.97 -6.61
C GLY A 64 10.89 -0.59 -5.39
N ARG A 65 11.68 0.49 -5.44
CA ARG A 65 12.53 0.97 -4.35
C ARG A 65 11.87 2.11 -3.56
N PHE A 66 12.45 2.38 -2.39
CA PHE A 66 12.06 3.44 -1.49
C PHE A 66 13.21 4.41 -1.35
N TYR A 67 13.12 5.55 -2.04
CA TYR A 67 14.12 6.61 -1.97
C TYR A 67 13.54 7.80 -1.23
N ALA A 68 14.40 8.57 -0.56
CA ALA A 68 13.98 9.76 0.16
C ALA A 68 13.25 10.75 -0.78
N ASN A 69 12.04 11.17 -0.41
CA ASN A 69 11.23 12.10 -1.20
C ASN A 69 10.32 12.97 -0.33
N GLY A 70 9.70 13.99 -0.92
CA GLY A 70 8.89 14.98 -0.19
C GLY A 70 9.68 16.16 0.37
N TRP A 71 8.98 17.18 0.86
CA TRP A 71 9.59 18.49 1.15
C TRP A 71 9.12 19.22 2.42
N HIS A 72 7.92 18.95 2.95
CA HIS A 72 7.51 19.55 4.24
C HIS A 72 8.29 18.96 5.41
N ILE A 73 8.56 17.66 5.29
CA ILE A 73 9.59 16.96 6.02
C ILE A 73 10.51 16.40 4.93
N THR A 74 11.63 17.09 4.69
CA THR A 74 12.53 16.80 3.57
C THR A 74 12.92 15.33 3.57
N GLY A 75 12.71 14.63 2.45
CA GLY A 75 13.13 13.23 2.31
C GLY A 75 12.24 12.19 2.97
N GLU A 76 11.34 12.57 3.88
CA GLU A 76 10.66 11.61 4.76
C GLU A 76 9.35 11.03 4.22
N MET A 77 8.87 11.45 3.05
CA MET A 77 7.52 11.11 2.60
C MET A 77 7.40 9.75 1.92
N GLY A 78 8.52 9.08 1.63
CA GLY A 78 8.53 7.70 1.16
C GLY A 78 8.03 6.72 2.23
N GLY A 79 7.85 5.46 1.83
CA GLY A 79 7.56 4.37 2.75
C GLY A 79 6.09 4.16 3.05
N VAL A 80 5.81 3.44 4.14
CA VAL A 80 4.45 3.07 4.55
C VAL A 80 3.94 4.03 5.61
N TRP A 81 2.75 4.57 5.38
CA TRP A 81 2.06 5.47 6.29
C TRP A 81 0.70 4.91 6.68
N THR A 82 0.35 5.12 7.94
CA THR A 82 -1.02 4.99 8.47
C THR A 82 -1.36 6.33 9.13
N PRO A 83 -1.99 7.27 8.41
CA PRO A 83 -2.14 8.63 8.90
C PRO A 83 -2.63 8.71 10.36
N PRO A 84 -1.97 9.52 11.20
CA PRO A 84 -0.91 10.49 10.84
C PRO A 84 0.53 9.93 10.85
N LEU A 85 0.73 8.64 11.11
CA LEU A 85 2.01 8.02 11.47
C LEU A 85 2.68 7.29 10.28
N LYS A 86 3.95 7.58 10.00
CA LYS A 86 4.85 6.76 9.18
C LYS A 86 5.30 5.54 9.96
N LEU A 87 5.45 4.40 9.28
CA LEU A 87 5.79 3.12 9.89
C LEU A 87 7.20 2.67 9.53
N VAL A 88 7.52 2.69 8.24
CA VAL A 88 8.80 2.26 7.68
C VAL A 88 9.16 3.13 6.49
N ASP A 89 10.45 3.34 6.27
CA ASP A 89 10.98 3.91 5.02
C ASP A 89 10.82 2.95 3.85
N GLY A 90 10.97 1.64 4.09
CA GLY A 90 10.89 0.66 3.02
C GLY A 90 10.93 -0.77 3.50
N VAL A 91 10.70 -1.67 2.54
CA VAL A 91 10.82 -3.12 2.70
C VAL A 91 11.53 -3.71 1.48
N TRP A 92 12.40 -4.69 1.72
CA TRP A 92 13.21 -5.31 0.67
C TRP A 92 13.23 -6.82 0.81
N PHE A 93 13.25 -7.51 -0.33
CA PHE A 93 13.25 -8.96 -0.39
C PHE A 93 14.59 -9.47 -0.92
N GLY A 94 15.10 -10.55 -0.33
CA GLY A 94 16.26 -11.30 -0.81
C GLY A 94 15.94 -12.78 -0.96
N LEU A 95 16.57 -13.46 -1.93
CA LEU A 95 16.45 -14.90 -2.13
C LEU A 95 17.83 -15.55 -2.20
N ASP A 96 18.04 -16.58 -1.39
CA ASP A 96 19.29 -17.35 -1.30
C ASP A 96 20.55 -16.44 -1.20
N GLY A 97 20.47 -15.39 -0.38
CA GLY A 97 21.55 -14.43 -0.15
C GLY A 97 21.74 -13.40 -1.27
N GLN A 98 20.80 -13.31 -2.23
CA GLN A 98 20.80 -12.30 -3.29
C GLN A 98 19.63 -11.33 -3.10
N TRP A 99 19.92 -10.03 -3.00
CA TRP A 99 18.87 -9.02 -2.99
C TRP A 99 18.15 -8.96 -4.33
N VAL A 100 16.83 -8.81 -4.28
CA VAL A 100 16.02 -8.59 -5.48
C VAL A 100 16.36 -7.21 -6.09
N GLY A 101 16.70 -7.21 -7.37
CA GLY A 101 17.05 -6.01 -8.12
C GLY A 101 15.85 -5.08 -8.39
N PRO A 102 16.10 -3.87 -8.92
CA PRO A 102 15.04 -2.95 -9.33
C PRO A 102 14.10 -3.58 -10.37
N ALA A 103 12.82 -3.22 -10.33
CA ALA A 103 11.80 -3.73 -11.23
C ALA A 103 12.13 -3.42 -12.70
N THR A 104 11.69 -4.31 -13.59
CA THR A 104 11.84 -4.17 -15.04
C THR A 104 10.60 -3.60 -15.71
N LYS A 105 9.45 -3.69 -15.03
CA LYS A 105 8.18 -3.12 -15.46
C LYS A 105 7.33 -2.80 -14.23
N PHE A 106 6.69 -1.64 -14.28
CA PHE A 106 5.67 -1.23 -13.33
C PHE A 106 4.30 -1.34 -13.97
N SER A 107 3.29 -1.69 -13.17
CA SER A 107 1.87 -1.65 -13.54
C SER A 107 1.05 -1.06 -12.39
N SER A 108 0.33 0.01 -12.65
CA SER A 108 -0.76 0.48 -11.79
C SER A 108 -2.02 -0.27 -12.20
N GLY A 109 -2.63 -0.98 -11.26
CA GLY A 109 -3.94 -1.60 -11.42
C GLY A 109 -4.97 -0.85 -10.59
N TRP A 110 -6.25 -1.14 -10.83
CA TRP A 110 -7.32 -0.55 -10.04
C TRP A 110 -7.25 -1.02 -8.57
N GLY A 111 -6.68 -0.16 -7.70
CA GLY A 111 -6.53 -0.36 -6.26
C GLY A 111 -5.27 -1.12 -5.82
N TYR A 112 -4.29 -1.36 -6.69
CA TYR A 112 -3.02 -1.99 -6.35
C TYR A 112 -1.92 -1.57 -7.32
N THR A 113 -0.66 -1.81 -6.95
CA THR A 113 0.48 -1.69 -7.86
C THR A 113 1.20 -3.02 -8.01
N ARG A 114 1.88 -3.22 -9.16
CA ARG A 114 2.59 -4.46 -9.47
C ARG A 114 3.92 -4.20 -10.15
N PHE A 115 4.91 -4.96 -9.74
CA PHE A 115 6.29 -4.87 -10.19
C PHE A 115 6.70 -6.22 -10.78
N ASP A 116 7.06 -6.23 -12.07
CA ASP A 116 7.74 -7.38 -12.64
C ASP A 116 9.23 -7.24 -12.31
N LEU A 117 9.71 -8.15 -11.47
CA LEU A 117 11.04 -8.09 -10.87
C LEU A 117 12.03 -8.96 -11.66
N PRO A 118 13.34 -8.65 -11.61
CA PRO A 118 14.34 -9.48 -12.26
C PRO A 118 14.40 -10.88 -11.64
N ASP A 119 14.72 -11.87 -12.47
CA ASP A 119 15.00 -13.22 -11.99
C ASP A 119 16.15 -13.16 -10.95
N THR A 120 15.94 -13.77 -9.78
CA THR A 120 16.90 -13.76 -8.65
C THR A 120 17.07 -15.18 -8.14
N ALA A 121 18.30 -15.63 -7.91
CA ALA A 121 18.59 -17.01 -7.48
C ALA A 121 17.96 -18.12 -8.36
N GLY A 122 17.74 -17.84 -9.65
CA GLY A 122 17.08 -18.76 -10.60
C GLY A 122 15.56 -18.85 -10.46
N LEU A 123 14.92 -17.93 -9.74
CA LEU A 123 13.49 -17.85 -9.51
C LEU A 123 12.92 -16.61 -10.20
N LYS A 124 11.72 -16.73 -10.79
CA LYS A 124 11.02 -15.59 -11.42
C LYS A 124 10.15 -14.88 -10.40
N LEU A 125 10.19 -13.56 -10.37
CA LEU A 125 9.61 -12.76 -9.30
C LEU A 125 8.61 -11.72 -9.80
N GLN A 126 7.58 -11.49 -9.00
CA GLN A 126 6.64 -10.39 -9.15
C GLN A 126 6.20 -9.93 -7.77
N ARG A 127 6.12 -8.61 -7.55
CA ARG A 127 5.60 -8.03 -6.30
C ARG A 127 4.27 -7.33 -6.57
N THR A 128 3.28 -7.54 -5.72
CA THR A 128 2.00 -6.80 -5.75
C THR A 128 1.80 -6.07 -4.42
N ASP A 129 1.60 -4.77 -4.48
CA ASP A 129 1.44 -3.93 -3.30
C ASP A 129 -0.02 -3.47 -3.22
N VAL A 130 -0.64 -3.63 -2.04
CA VAL A 130 -2.03 -3.24 -1.80
C VAL A 130 -2.19 -2.71 -0.39
N ALA A 131 -2.86 -1.56 -0.28
CA ALA A 131 -3.32 -1.01 0.99
C ALA A 131 -4.84 -1.24 1.09
N PRO A 132 -5.31 -2.25 1.84
CA PRO A 132 -6.74 -2.53 1.97
C PRO A 132 -7.48 -1.37 2.63
N ASP A 133 -8.68 -1.06 2.15
CA ASP A 133 -9.47 0.04 2.72
C ASP A 133 -9.86 -0.24 4.17
N GLY A 134 -9.83 0.78 5.03
CA GLY A 134 -10.15 0.68 6.44
C GLY A 134 -9.08 0.01 7.31
N ARG A 135 -7.94 -0.40 6.74
CA ARG A 135 -6.84 -1.05 7.48
C ARG A 135 -5.69 -0.09 7.73
N ARG A 136 -5.08 -0.18 8.90
CA ARG A 136 -3.85 0.56 9.23
C ARG A 136 -2.63 -0.29 8.88
N GLY A 137 -2.52 -0.65 7.61
CA GLY A 137 -1.38 -1.40 7.11
C GLY A 137 -1.41 -1.64 5.60
N VAL A 138 -0.27 -2.07 5.08
CA VAL A 138 -0.04 -2.36 3.67
C VAL A 138 0.49 -3.79 3.52
N LEU A 139 0.07 -4.45 2.45
CA LEU A 139 0.46 -5.80 2.08
C LEU A 139 1.36 -5.79 0.84
N PHE A 140 2.47 -6.52 0.90
CA PHE A 140 3.42 -6.73 -0.19
C PHE A 140 3.48 -8.22 -0.51
N GLY A 141 2.89 -8.61 -1.64
CA GLY A 141 2.81 -10.00 -2.10
C GLY A 141 3.94 -10.33 -3.05
N LEU A 142 4.97 -11.03 -2.56
CA LEU A 142 6.05 -11.54 -3.40
C LEU A 142 5.67 -12.91 -3.97
N LYS A 143 5.31 -12.93 -5.26
CA LYS A 143 5.09 -14.16 -6.02
C LYS A 143 6.43 -14.68 -6.54
N ILE A 144 6.78 -15.88 -6.11
CA ILE A 144 8.02 -16.59 -6.45
C ILE A 144 7.66 -17.78 -7.32
N THR A 145 8.17 -17.84 -8.55
CA THR A 145 7.95 -18.95 -9.47
C THR A 145 9.23 -19.75 -9.64
N ASN A 146 9.17 -21.04 -9.33
CA ASN A 146 10.26 -21.98 -9.54
C ASN A 146 10.10 -22.68 -10.90
N PRO A 147 10.91 -22.35 -11.92
CA PRO A 147 10.81 -22.98 -13.22
C PRO A 147 11.42 -24.40 -13.26
N GLY A 148 12.22 -24.76 -12.25
CA GLY A 148 12.99 -26.00 -12.21
C GLY A 148 12.36 -27.10 -11.34
N ALA A 149 13.20 -28.02 -10.90
CA ALA A 149 12.84 -29.06 -9.95
C ALA A 149 12.47 -28.46 -8.58
N ALA A 150 11.68 -29.20 -7.79
CA ALA A 150 11.31 -28.78 -6.44
C ALA A 150 12.56 -28.51 -5.60
N ARG A 151 12.57 -27.41 -4.85
CA ARG A 151 13.72 -26.98 -4.06
C ARG A 151 13.28 -26.23 -2.81
N THR A 152 14.21 -26.11 -1.88
CA THR A 152 14.10 -25.15 -0.77
C THR A 152 14.86 -23.89 -1.16
N ALA A 153 14.29 -22.73 -0.85
CA ALA A 153 14.93 -21.42 -1.02
C ALA A 153 14.84 -20.64 0.30
N LYS A 154 15.87 -19.85 0.61
CA LYS A 154 15.84 -18.91 1.74
C LYS A 154 15.29 -17.58 1.27
N LEU A 155 14.27 -17.07 1.96
CA LEU A 155 13.76 -15.71 1.79
C LEU A 155 14.27 -14.85 2.94
N SER A 156 14.89 -13.72 2.62
CA SER A 156 15.19 -12.62 3.54
C SER A 156 14.22 -11.48 3.30
N VAL A 157 13.81 -10.80 4.37
CA VAL A 157 13.01 -9.58 4.32
C VAL A 157 13.63 -8.54 5.23
N ASP A 158 14.14 -7.47 4.66
CA ASP A 158 14.57 -6.29 5.40
C ASP A 158 13.43 -5.29 5.50
N ALA A 159 13.37 -4.58 6.62
CA ALA A 159 12.59 -3.37 6.78
C ALA A 159 13.35 -2.34 7.62
N HIS A 160 13.24 -1.07 7.25
CA HIS A 160 13.80 0.05 8.01
C HIS A 160 12.65 0.91 8.53
N SER A 161 12.52 1.03 9.85
CA SER A 161 11.48 1.81 10.50
C SER A 161 11.71 3.30 10.33
N GLU A 162 10.62 4.05 10.38
CA GLU A 162 10.70 5.48 10.66
C GLU A 162 9.36 5.90 11.28
N LEU A 163 9.32 5.97 12.62
CA LEU A 163 8.10 6.33 13.35
C LEU A 163 8.03 7.83 13.57
N MET A 164 7.46 8.51 12.60
CA MET A 164 7.20 9.94 12.70
C MET A 164 5.83 10.32 12.16
N THR A 165 5.30 11.44 12.60
CA THR A 165 4.03 11.97 12.09
C THR A 165 4.25 12.92 10.91
N GLN A 166 3.22 13.11 10.08
CA GLN A 166 3.23 14.06 8.95
C GLN A 166 3.45 15.53 9.39
N TYR A 167 3.36 15.80 10.69
CA TYR A 167 3.64 17.07 11.34
C TYR A 167 4.24 16.76 12.72
N PRO A 168 5.26 17.48 13.23
CA PRO A 168 5.76 18.79 12.80
C PRO A 168 6.57 18.79 11.49
N TRP A 169 6.65 19.97 10.87
CA TRP A 169 7.47 20.20 9.67
C TRP A 169 8.94 20.46 10.01
N GLY A 170 9.81 20.31 9.01
CA GLY A 170 11.26 20.54 9.13
C GLY A 170 11.72 21.99 8.88
N PHE A 171 10.81 22.98 8.93
CA PHE A 171 11.12 24.38 8.62
C PHE A 171 11.89 25.07 9.76
N THR A 172 12.64 26.12 9.44
CA THR A 172 13.32 26.90 10.49
C THR A 172 12.31 27.71 11.32
N GLY A 173 12.54 27.79 12.64
CA GLY A 173 11.73 28.62 13.54
C GLY A 173 10.34 28.06 13.89
N VAL A 174 10.11 26.76 13.74
CA VAL A 174 8.89 26.07 14.21
C VAL A 174 9.18 25.24 15.47
N THR A 175 8.17 25.05 16.32
CA THR A 175 8.25 24.21 17.52
C THR A 175 6.90 23.55 17.79
N PRO A 176 6.83 22.20 17.87
CA PRO A 176 7.93 21.26 17.64
C PRO A 176 8.41 21.26 16.18
N ASN A 177 9.59 20.69 15.94
CA ASN A 177 10.23 20.56 14.63
C ASN A 177 10.41 19.08 14.26
N ALA A 178 10.46 18.75 12.97
CA ALA A 178 10.82 17.39 12.53
C ALA A 178 12.17 16.91 13.08
N SER A 179 13.14 17.81 13.36
CA SER A 179 14.42 17.45 14.00
C SER A 179 14.28 16.93 15.43
N ASP A 180 13.14 17.19 16.08
CA ASP A 180 12.83 16.72 17.42
C ASP A 180 12.40 15.24 17.44
N ASN A 181 12.28 14.61 16.26
CA ASN A 181 11.96 13.20 16.12
C ASN A 181 12.81 12.33 17.07
N LEU A 182 12.17 11.35 17.69
CA LEU A 182 12.82 10.48 18.66
C LEU A 182 13.40 9.25 17.95
N PRO A 183 14.45 8.62 18.48
CA PRO A 183 15.00 7.41 17.88
C PRO A 183 14.07 6.21 18.08
N ASP A 184 13.83 5.49 17.00
CA ASP A 184 13.05 4.26 17.02
C ASP A 184 13.77 3.15 17.81
N LYS A 185 13.00 2.34 18.53
CA LYS A 185 13.48 1.12 19.19
C LYS A 185 12.97 -0.09 18.46
N GLY A 186 13.89 -0.94 18.01
CA GLY A 186 13.60 -2.22 17.36
C GLY A 186 13.71 -3.41 18.31
N THR A 187 12.79 -4.36 18.20
CA THR A 187 12.87 -5.69 18.83
C THR A 187 12.33 -6.76 17.88
N TYR A 188 12.76 -8.01 18.06
CA TYR A 188 12.17 -9.17 17.39
C TYR A 188 11.42 -10.00 18.43
N ASP A 189 10.10 -10.17 18.24
CA ASP A 189 9.23 -10.81 19.24
C ASP A 189 9.14 -12.35 19.09
N GLY A 190 9.97 -12.93 18.22
CA GLY A 190 9.92 -14.35 17.86
C GLY A 190 9.03 -14.65 16.65
N HIS A 191 8.39 -13.64 16.05
CA HIS A 191 7.60 -13.77 14.83
C HIS A 191 7.69 -12.57 13.88
N SER A 192 7.72 -11.35 14.41
CA SER A 192 7.69 -10.10 13.67
C SER A 192 8.76 -9.14 14.15
N LEU A 193 9.18 -8.24 13.26
CA LEU A 193 9.95 -7.05 13.66
C LEU A 193 8.98 -6.08 14.32
N VAL A 194 9.36 -5.52 15.46
CA VAL A 194 8.56 -4.58 16.25
C VAL A 194 9.38 -3.32 16.44
N PHE A 195 8.84 -2.20 15.96
CA PHE A 195 9.43 -0.88 16.11
C PHE A 195 8.52 -0.02 16.99
N THR A 196 9.10 0.70 17.93
CA THR A 196 8.37 1.55 18.87
C THR A 196 9.06 2.89 19.09
N ASP A 197 8.26 3.94 19.23
CA ASP A 197 8.69 5.25 19.70
C ASP A 197 7.71 5.70 20.80
N ASP A 198 8.24 5.80 22.03
CA ASP A 198 7.52 6.23 23.22
C ASP A 198 8.19 7.47 23.81
N GLY A 199 7.48 8.59 23.78
CA GLY A 199 8.03 9.84 24.27
C GLY A 199 7.10 11.02 24.07
N ALA A 200 7.66 12.22 23.98
CA ALA A 200 6.92 13.45 23.67
C ALA A 200 7.86 14.42 22.95
N LEU A 201 7.37 15.05 21.89
CA LEU A 201 8.07 16.16 21.25
C LEU A 201 7.92 17.46 22.08
N PRO A 202 8.78 18.48 21.91
CA PRO A 202 8.66 19.74 22.62
C PRO A 202 7.26 20.38 22.49
N GLY A 203 6.57 20.52 23.61
CA GLY A 203 5.22 21.09 23.68
C GLY A 203 4.10 20.17 23.19
N ALA A 204 4.41 18.96 22.71
CA ALA A 204 3.43 17.98 22.29
C ALA A 204 3.00 17.03 23.43
N PRO A 205 1.81 16.42 23.35
CA PRO A 205 1.45 15.31 24.24
C PRO A 205 2.42 14.14 24.09
N ALA A 206 2.43 13.27 25.09
CA ALA A 206 3.11 11.99 24.96
C ALA A 206 2.46 11.14 23.86
N HIS A 207 3.28 10.35 23.18
CA HIS A 207 2.90 9.44 22.11
C HIS A 207 3.44 8.04 22.36
N HIS A 208 2.78 7.08 21.72
CA HIS A 208 3.07 5.65 21.80
C HIS A 208 2.94 5.08 20.39
N TYR A 209 3.95 5.28 19.56
CA TYR A 209 3.94 4.81 18.19
C TYR A 209 4.45 3.38 18.11
N ALA A 210 3.81 2.58 17.27
CA ALA A 210 4.25 1.22 17.01
C ALA A 210 4.04 0.84 15.54
N ALA A 211 5.05 0.21 14.95
CA ALA A 211 4.97 -0.49 13.68
C ALA A 211 5.40 -1.94 13.86
N LEU A 212 4.76 -2.84 13.12
CA LEU A 212 5.19 -4.22 13.00
C LEU A 212 5.33 -4.61 11.54
N VAL A 213 6.34 -5.43 11.28
CA VAL A 213 6.61 -6.01 9.97
C VAL A 213 6.69 -7.52 10.11
N GLY A 214 5.89 -8.24 9.34
CA GLY A 214 5.82 -9.70 9.46
C GLY A 214 5.02 -10.38 8.37
N THR A 215 5.10 -11.71 8.32
CA THR A 215 4.30 -12.55 7.42
C THR A 215 3.43 -13.50 8.25
N SER A 216 2.49 -14.21 7.63
CA SER A 216 1.77 -15.30 8.31
C SER A 216 2.62 -16.57 8.47
N LEU A 217 3.79 -16.63 7.83
CA LEU A 217 4.75 -17.71 8.02
C LEU A 217 5.57 -17.44 9.28
N LYS A 218 5.94 -18.50 9.99
CA LYS A 218 6.91 -18.38 11.09
C LYS A 218 8.32 -18.19 10.51
N PRO A 219 9.03 -17.09 10.82
CA PRO A 219 10.43 -16.93 10.46
C PRO A 219 11.32 -17.94 11.19
N GLU A 220 12.44 -18.29 10.58
CA GLU A 220 13.51 -19.07 11.20
C GLU A 220 14.31 -18.21 12.19
N ALA A 221 14.55 -16.95 11.84
CA ALA A 221 15.22 -15.97 12.68
C ALA A 221 14.76 -14.55 12.35
N GLY A 222 14.93 -13.66 13.32
CA GLY A 222 14.80 -12.21 13.17
C GLY A 222 15.96 -11.49 13.85
N THR A 223 16.48 -10.45 13.20
CA THR A 223 17.60 -9.63 13.69
C THR A 223 17.21 -8.17 13.64
N ILE A 224 17.68 -7.36 14.60
CA ILE A 224 17.46 -5.91 14.66
C ILE A 224 18.81 -5.19 14.52
N GLY A 225 18.82 -4.08 13.79
CA GLY A 225 20.00 -3.27 13.54
C GLY A 225 19.69 -2.10 12.60
N ASP A 226 20.47 -1.04 12.69
CA ASP A 226 20.29 0.16 11.88
C ASP A 226 20.72 0.00 10.39
N GLN A 227 21.42 -1.08 10.04
CA GLN A 227 21.95 -1.31 8.70
C GLN A 227 21.01 -2.08 7.75
N PHE A 228 19.78 -2.42 8.16
CA PHE A 228 18.86 -3.20 7.34
C PHE A 228 18.10 -2.33 6.34
N TRP A 229 18.78 -2.01 5.23
CA TRP A 229 18.29 -1.24 4.07
C TRP A 229 18.15 -2.12 2.81
N GLY A 230 18.20 -3.44 2.98
CA GLY A 230 18.26 -4.39 1.88
C GLY A 230 19.43 -4.09 0.92
N PRO A 231 19.17 -3.93 -0.39
CA PRO A 231 20.20 -3.57 -1.37
C PRO A 231 20.63 -2.09 -1.38
N GLN A 232 20.00 -1.23 -0.57
CA GLN A 232 20.33 0.20 -0.51
C GLN A 232 21.43 0.46 0.53
N PRO A 233 22.32 1.45 0.31
CA PRO A 233 23.41 1.76 1.24
C PRO A 233 22.96 2.48 2.53
N GLY A 234 21.71 2.92 2.63
CA GLY A 234 21.23 3.76 3.74
C GLY A 234 21.80 5.17 3.66
N HIS A 235 21.97 5.70 2.45
CA HIS A 235 22.56 7.02 2.24
C HIS A 235 21.60 8.12 2.69
N ARG A 236 21.94 8.77 3.80
CA ARG A 236 21.20 9.91 4.34
C ARG A 236 21.66 11.22 3.71
N CYS A 237 20.69 12.01 3.27
CA CYS A 237 20.92 13.35 2.74
C CYS A 237 20.54 14.44 3.76
N THR A 238 21.30 15.54 3.78
CA THR A 238 21.07 16.75 4.57
C THR A 238 20.03 17.69 3.95
N GLY A 239 19.68 17.51 2.67
CA GLY A 239 18.75 18.36 1.93
C GLY A 239 19.35 19.69 1.44
N THR A 240 20.68 19.85 1.58
CA THR A 240 21.44 21.05 1.19
C THR A 240 22.61 20.71 0.26
N GLU A 241 22.64 19.50 -0.28
CA GLU A 241 23.69 19.02 -1.17
C GLU A 241 23.82 19.94 -2.40
N PRO A 242 25.02 20.11 -2.98
CA PRO A 242 25.18 20.84 -4.23
C PRO A 242 24.25 20.29 -5.32
N GLY A 243 23.34 21.15 -5.77
CA GLY A 243 22.30 20.78 -6.72
C GLY A 243 20.95 20.48 -6.09
N ALA A 244 20.78 20.44 -4.76
CA ALA A 244 19.51 20.12 -4.11
C ALA A 244 18.49 21.28 -4.10
N PRO A 245 17.19 20.99 -4.33
CA PRO A 245 16.71 19.77 -4.97
C PRO A 245 17.08 19.81 -6.46
N ALA A 246 17.78 18.78 -6.95
CA ALA A 246 18.19 18.74 -8.35
C ALA A 246 16.96 18.54 -9.22
N ASN A 247 16.92 19.18 -10.39
CA ASN A 247 15.92 18.89 -11.39
C ASN A 247 16.58 18.16 -12.57
N PRO A 248 16.10 16.96 -12.96
CA PRO A 248 15.09 16.13 -12.26
C PRO A 248 15.69 15.48 -10.99
N LYS A 249 14.91 15.37 -9.91
CA LYS A 249 15.34 14.78 -8.62
C LYS A 249 15.76 13.33 -8.85
N PRO A 250 17.05 12.97 -8.79
CA PRO A 250 17.43 11.57 -8.80
C PRO A 250 17.29 10.99 -7.39
N SER A 251 16.96 9.72 -7.35
CA SER A 251 16.92 8.80 -6.20
C SER A 251 18.33 8.48 -5.69
N GLN A 252 19.04 9.52 -5.21
CA GLN A 252 20.39 9.36 -4.67
C GLN A 252 20.41 9.11 -3.17
N CYS A 253 19.30 9.40 -2.49
CA CYS A 253 19.18 9.35 -1.03
C CYS A 253 18.20 8.23 -0.65
N ASP A 254 18.54 7.48 0.38
CA ASP A 254 17.67 6.47 0.98
C ASP A 254 16.90 7.04 2.18
N ASP A 255 17.46 8.07 2.84
CA ASP A 255 16.87 8.72 4.03
C ASP A 255 17.03 10.27 3.99
N GLY A 256 16.16 10.96 4.70
CA GLY A 256 16.15 12.41 4.90
C GLY A 256 16.96 12.88 6.12
N PRO A 257 17.10 14.20 6.32
CA PRO A 257 17.84 14.74 7.46
C PRO A 257 17.12 14.57 8.80
N PHE A 258 15.89 14.04 8.84
CA PHE A 258 15.09 13.95 10.06
C PHE A 258 14.91 12.52 10.57
N GLY A 259 15.11 11.52 9.71
CA GLY A 259 15.04 10.11 10.05
C GLY A 259 15.89 9.74 11.26
N ARG A 260 15.30 8.95 12.16
CA ARG A 260 15.93 8.32 13.32
C ARG A 260 15.49 6.86 13.50
N GLY A 261 15.15 6.24 12.39
CA GLY A 261 14.84 4.83 12.26
C GLY A 261 15.90 3.86 12.75
N THR A 262 15.47 2.61 12.85
CA THR A 262 16.32 1.42 12.94
C THR A 262 15.79 0.40 11.93
N GLY A 263 16.30 -0.82 11.91
CA GLY A 263 15.82 -1.82 10.97
C GLY A 263 15.85 -3.23 11.53
N GLY A 264 15.45 -4.17 10.69
CA GLY A 264 15.57 -5.58 10.98
C GLY A 264 15.44 -6.46 9.75
N GLU A 265 15.91 -7.69 9.86
CA GLU A 265 15.76 -8.75 8.87
C GLU A 265 14.93 -9.91 9.45
N LEU A 266 13.99 -10.43 8.67
CA LEU A 266 13.35 -11.73 8.90
C LEU A 266 13.82 -12.74 7.86
N THR A 267 14.13 -13.96 8.28
CA THR A 267 14.55 -15.04 7.37
C THR A 267 13.57 -16.22 7.42
N TYR A 268 13.32 -16.83 6.27
CA TYR A 268 12.38 -17.94 6.10
C TYR A 268 12.97 -19.02 5.20
N SER A 269 12.64 -20.28 5.48
CA SER A 269 12.86 -21.39 4.55
C SER A 269 11.57 -21.72 3.80
N LEU A 270 11.63 -21.61 2.48
CA LEU A 270 10.49 -21.80 1.59
C LEU A 270 10.65 -23.11 0.81
N SER A 271 9.73 -24.04 1.03
CA SER A 271 9.53 -25.16 0.10
C SER A 271 8.84 -24.67 -1.18
N LEU A 272 9.52 -24.77 -2.32
CA LEU A 272 9.04 -24.37 -3.64
C LEU A 272 8.81 -25.62 -4.51
N PRO A 273 7.57 -25.90 -4.94
CA PRO A 273 7.29 -27.04 -5.82
C PRO A 273 7.94 -26.87 -7.20
N ALA A 274 8.06 -27.98 -7.94
CA ALA A 274 8.55 -27.94 -9.31
C ALA A 274 7.53 -27.24 -10.24
N ALA A 275 8.02 -26.40 -11.15
CA ALA A 275 7.21 -25.69 -12.15
C ALA A 275 5.96 -24.98 -11.58
N ALA A 276 6.06 -24.41 -10.37
CA ALA A 276 4.95 -23.80 -9.65
C ALA A 276 5.30 -22.44 -9.05
N SER A 277 4.28 -21.67 -8.68
CA SER A 277 4.43 -20.41 -7.95
C SER A 277 3.94 -20.53 -6.51
N LYS A 278 4.62 -19.81 -5.61
CA LYS A 278 4.17 -19.54 -4.23
C LYS A 278 4.18 -18.04 -4.00
N THR A 279 3.15 -17.50 -3.35
CA THR A 279 3.13 -16.09 -2.93
C THR A 279 3.37 -16.02 -1.42
N VAL A 280 4.32 -15.20 -1.00
CA VAL A 280 4.53 -14.83 0.40
C VAL A 280 4.04 -13.40 0.57
N TRP A 281 3.17 -13.18 1.56
CA TRP A 281 2.64 -11.87 1.89
C TRP A 281 3.34 -11.31 3.12
N LEU A 282 4.03 -10.19 2.94
CA LEU A 282 4.53 -9.35 4.00
C LEU A 282 3.50 -8.28 4.33
N ALA A 283 3.27 -8.02 5.61
CA ALA A 283 2.48 -6.91 6.09
C ALA A 283 3.36 -5.92 6.84
N VAL A 284 3.09 -4.63 6.63
CA VAL A 284 3.53 -3.53 7.50
C VAL A 284 2.28 -2.94 8.10
N ALA A 285 2.12 -3.02 9.42
CA ALA A 285 0.93 -2.54 10.14
C ALA A 285 1.34 -1.73 11.37
N GLY A 286 0.50 -0.78 11.79
CA GLY A 286 0.89 0.11 12.87
C GLY A 286 -0.23 0.85 13.56
N SER A 287 0.14 1.52 14.65
CA SER A 287 -0.78 2.30 15.46
C SER A 287 -0.06 3.45 16.14
N ASP A 288 -0.76 4.58 16.20
CA ASP A 288 -0.42 5.74 17.03
C ASP A 288 -0.95 5.62 18.48
N GLN A 289 -1.53 4.46 18.84
CA GLN A 289 -2.16 4.16 20.13
C GLN A 289 -1.44 3.02 20.88
N GLY A 290 -0.18 2.75 20.52
CA GLY A 290 0.68 1.77 21.16
C GLY A 290 0.73 0.40 20.47
N LEU A 291 1.54 -0.49 21.07
CA LEU A 291 1.90 -1.79 20.50
C LEU A 291 0.71 -2.76 20.35
N ALA A 292 -0.18 -2.83 21.35
CA ALA A 292 -1.27 -3.82 21.34
C ALA A 292 -2.26 -3.62 20.17
N PRO A 293 -2.74 -2.39 19.87
CA PRO A 293 -3.51 -2.14 18.66
C PRO A 293 -2.75 -2.47 17.36
N ALA A 294 -1.45 -2.17 17.29
CA ALA A 294 -0.62 -2.48 16.12
C ALA A 294 -0.48 -4.00 15.89
N GLN A 295 -0.27 -4.79 16.95
CA GLN A 295 -0.24 -6.26 16.88
C GLN A 295 -1.57 -6.85 16.41
N LYS A 296 -2.68 -6.30 16.90
CA LYS A 296 -4.03 -6.70 16.45
C LYS A 296 -4.21 -6.39 14.96
N GLU A 297 -3.75 -5.23 14.51
CA GLU A 297 -3.85 -4.84 13.11
C GLU A 297 -3.03 -5.78 12.21
N LEU A 298 -1.78 -6.08 12.58
CA LEU A 298 -0.92 -7.02 11.86
C LEU A 298 -1.57 -8.41 11.76
N THR A 299 -2.05 -8.93 12.88
CA THR A 299 -2.74 -10.23 12.92
C THR A 299 -3.93 -10.24 11.96
N THR A 300 -4.74 -9.19 12.00
CA THR A 300 -5.98 -9.12 11.23
C THR A 300 -5.71 -8.89 9.74
N ILE A 301 -4.64 -8.17 9.36
CA ILE A 301 -4.35 -7.90 7.94
C ILE A 301 -3.69 -9.11 7.26
N LEU A 302 -3.10 -10.03 8.03
CA LEU A 302 -2.46 -11.25 7.53
C LEU A 302 -3.39 -12.47 7.40
N GLN A 303 -4.66 -12.38 7.81
CA GLN A 303 -5.59 -13.53 7.75
C GLN A 303 -5.79 -14.03 6.32
N ASP A 304 -6.23 -13.18 5.40
CA ASP A 304 -6.47 -13.54 4.00
C ASP A 304 -6.00 -12.44 3.02
N PRO A 305 -4.68 -12.23 2.85
CA PRO A 305 -4.15 -11.13 2.03
C PRO A 305 -4.61 -11.15 0.57
N ALA A 306 -4.71 -12.34 -0.03
CA ALA A 306 -5.19 -12.52 -1.39
C ALA A 306 -6.67 -12.14 -1.54
N GLU A 307 -7.49 -12.42 -0.52
CA GLU A 307 -8.89 -12.00 -0.50
C GLU A 307 -9.02 -10.49 -0.32
N GLN A 308 -8.16 -9.86 0.49
CA GLN A 308 -8.13 -8.40 0.61
C GLN A 308 -7.76 -7.71 -0.71
N LEU A 309 -6.79 -8.23 -1.45
CA LEU A 309 -6.50 -7.77 -2.81
C LEU A 309 -7.73 -7.95 -3.74
N ALA A 310 -8.34 -9.13 -3.73
CA ALA A 310 -9.51 -9.42 -4.56
C ALA A 310 -10.70 -8.51 -4.22
N GLY A 311 -10.94 -8.26 -2.93
CA GLY A 311 -11.97 -7.36 -2.43
C GLY A 311 -11.75 -5.91 -2.86
N LYS A 312 -10.50 -5.43 -2.80
CA LYS A 312 -10.12 -4.11 -3.31
C LYS A 312 -10.35 -3.99 -4.82
N ILE A 313 -9.93 -4.98 -5.61
CA ILE A 313 -10.18 -5.00 -7.05
C ILE A 313 -11.70 -5.02 -7.34
N ALA A 314 -12.47 -5.81 -6.58
CA ALA A 314 -13.91 -5.88 -6.75
C ALA A 314 -14.61 -4.56 -6.41
N SER A 315 -14.16 -3.85 -5.37
CA SER A 315 -14.70 -2.53 -5.00
C SER A 315 -14.42 -1.50 -6.10
N ARG A 316 -13.21 -1.50 -6.67
CA ARG A 316 -12.82 -0.62 -7.78
C ARG A 316 -13.58 -0.91 -9.08
N LYS A 317 -13.81 -2.19 -9.40
CA LYS A 317 -14.70 -2.60 -10.49
C LYS A 317 -16.15 -2.16 -10.25
N LYS A 318 -16.64 -2.20 -9.01
CA LYS A 318 -17.98 -1.70 -8.65
C LYS A 318 -18.07 -0.18 -8.85
N LEU A 319 -17.05 0.56 -8.39
CA LEU A 319 -16.95 2.01 -8.60
C LEU A 319 -17.00 2.36 -10.09
N ALA A 320 -16.24 1.65 -10.92
CA ALA A 320 -16.19 1.88 -12.36
C ALA A 320 -17.57 1.73 -13.04
N ARG A 321 -18.45 0.86 -12.52
CA ARG A 321 -19.81 0.65 -13.04
C ARG A 321 -20.83 1.69 -12.57
N MET A 322 -20.52 2.52 -11.58
CA MET A 322 -21.45 3.53 -11.08
C MET A 322 -21.72 4.63 -12.10
N SER A 323 -20.71 4.97 -12.91
CA SER A 323 -20.84 5.90 -14.03
C SER A 323 -19.93 5.46 -15.17
N GLN A 324 -20.48 5.34 -16.37
CA GLN A 324 -19.74 4.95 -17.57
C GLN A 324 -19.96 6.00 -18.65
N LEU A 325 -18.85 6.56 -19.14
CA LEU A 325 -18.87 7.47 -20.27
C LEU A 325 -18.61 6.65 -21.55
N SER A 326 -19.38 6.92 -22.59
CA SER A 326 -19.15 6.35 -23.93
C SER A 326 -18.75 7.47 -24.88
N LEU A 327 -17.49 7.43 -25.34
CA LEU A 327 -16.98 8.32 -26.39
C LEU A 327 -16.42 7.45 -27.53
N PRO A 328 -17.26 6.89 -28.41
CA PRO A 328 -16.80 5.97 -29.47
C PRO A 328 -15.75 6.58 -30.42
N GLY A 329 -15.73 7.91 -30.55
CA GLY A 329 -14.73 8.64 -31.33
C GLY A 329 -13.47 9.03 -30.56
N ASP A 330 -13.44 8.84 -29.23
CA ASP A 330 -12.30 9.22 -28.37
C ASP A 330 -12.11 8.23 -27.21
N PRO A 331 -11.63 7.00 -27.49
CA PRO A 331 -11.42 5.97 -26.49
C PRO A 331 -10.31 6.33 -25.48
N LEU A 332 -9.40 7.24 -25.83
CA LEU A 332 -8.34 7.71 -24.93
C LEU A 332 -8.91 8.61 -23.84
N VAL A 333 -9.74 9.59 -24.20
CA VAL A 333 -10.42 10.45 -23.22
C VAL A 333 -11.37 9.62 -22.35
N GLN A 334 -12.10 8.67 -22.93
CA GLN A 334 -12.93 7.74 -22.15
C GLN A 334 -12.09 7.00 -21.09
N SER A 335 -10.95 6.45 -21.49
CA SER A 335 -10.04 5.73 -20.58
C SER A 335 -9.46 6.66 -19.52
N ALA A 336 -9.10 7.90 -19.88
CA ALA A 336 -8.57 8.89 -18.93
C ALA A 336 -9.60 9.22 -17.84
N ILE A 337 -10.88 9.32 -18.19
CA ILE A 337 -11.97 9.54 -17.22
C ILE A 337 -12.19 8.32 -16.34
N ASP A 338 -12.09 7.10 -16.89
CA ASP A 338 -12.16 5.88 -16.10
C ASP A 338 -11.02 5.79 -15.07
N TRP A 339 -9.79 6.12 -15.46
CA TRP A 339 -8.64 6.20 -14.56
C TRP A 339 -8.74 7.35 -13.57
N GLY A 340 -9.28 8.50 -13.97
CA GLY A 340 -9.53 9.63 -13.07
C GLY A 340 -10.40 9.23 -11.87
N LYS A 341 -11.47 8.45 -12.10
CA LYS A 341 -12.30 7.91 -11.02
C LYS A 341 -11.51 7.03 -10.05
N GLN A 342 -10.61 6.18 -10.55
CA GLN A 342 -9.81 5.30 -9.70
C GLN A 342 -8.78 6.09 -8.89
N ASN A 343 -8.12 7.07 -9.52
CA ASN A 343 -7.17 7.94 -8.85
C ASN A 343 -7.83 8.72 -7.71
N ILE A 344 -9.02 9.30 -7.92
CA ILE A 344 -9.78 9.97 -6.85
C ILE A 344 -10.09 9.00 -5.69
N ALA A 345 -10.41 7.76 -6.02
CA ALA A 345 -10.71 6.75 -5.03
C ALA A 345 -9.45 6.21 -4.29
N ASP A 346 -8.26 6.34 -4.88
CA ASP A 346 -6.97 6.13 -4.20
C ASP A 346 -6.56 7.34 -3.34
N LEU A 347 -7.02 8.56 -3.69
CA LEU A 347 -6.81 9.77 -2.89
C LEU A 347 -7.73 9.83 -1.65
N THR A 348 -8.77 8.99 -1.58
CA THR A 348 -9.73 9.01 -0.47
C THR A 348 -9.09 8.51 0.82
N GLN A 349 -9.10 9.34 1.86
CA GLN A 349 -8.56 9.03 3.20
C GLN A 349 -9.63 9.20 4.27
N THR A 350 -9.45 8.48 5.36
CA THR A 350 -10.28 8.53 6.56
C THR A 350 -9.39 8.61 7.80
N ALA A 351 -9.77 9.45 8.76
CA ALA A 351 -9.17 9.46 10.09
C ALA A 351 -10.24 9.45 11.16
N GLN A 352 -9.84 9.01 12.35
CA GLN A 352 -10.65 9.03 13.55
C GLN A 352 -9.92 9.82 14.62
N ASN A 353 -10.66 10.46 15.51
CA ASN A 353 -10.12 11.27 16.61
C ASN A 353 -9.17 12.39 16.14
N LEU A 354 -9.50 13.06 15.03
CA LEU A 354 -8.67 14.10 14.46
C LEU A 354 -8.66 15.33 15.38
N GLN A 355 -7.50 15.64 15.96
CA GLN A 355 -7.32 16.78 16.86
C GLN A 355 -7.13 18.07 16.06
N ILE A 356 -7.95 19.09 16.33
CA ILE A 356 -7.88 20.37 15.65
C ILE A 356 -7.07 21.35 16.48
N ARG A 357 -6.02 21.94 15.90
CA ARG A 357 -5.14 22.94 16.54
C ARG A 357 -4.87 24.08 15.56
N TRP A 358 -4.82 25.30 16.08
CA TRP A 358 -4.29 26.45 15.32
C TRP A 358 -2.78 26.55 15.57
N THR A 359 -1.96 26.01 14.66
CA THR A 359 -0.49 25.94 14.85
C THR A 359 0.27 27.14 14.29
N ASN A 360 -0.40 28.06 13.59
CA ASN A 360 0.22 29.22 12.93
C ASN A 360 1.49 28.83 12.14
N GLN A 361 1.35 27.88 11.20
CA GLN A 361 2.46 27.30 10.44
C GLN A 361 3.59 26.73 11.33
N GLY A 362 3.24 26.17 12.49
CA GLY A 362 4.18 25.59 13.44
C GLY A 362 4.91 26.58 14.35
N LYS A 363 4.56 27.86 14.32
CA LYS A 363 5.08 28.85 15.29
C LYS A 363 4.51 28.68 16.70
N GLN A 364 3.46 27.86 16.84
CA GLN A 364 2.89 27.48 18.12
C GLN A 364 2.29 26.07 18.06
N PHE A 365 2.22 25.41 19.21
CA PHE A 365 1.60 24.09 19.34
C PHE A 365 0.65 24.04 20.56
N PRO A 366 -0.48 24.77 20.52
CA PRO A 366 -1.41 24.79 21.64
C PRO A 366 -2.13 23.44 21.79
N PRO A 367 -2.76 23.16 22.94
CA PRO A 367 -3.70 22.05 23.09
C PRO A 367 -4.77 22.04 21.99
N PRO A 368 -5.38 20.88 21.67
CA PRO A 368 -6.49 20.81 20.73
C PRO A 368 -7.64 21.73 21.14
N LEU A 369 -8.19 22.46 20.17
CA LEU A 369 -9.44 23.20 20.30
C LEU A 369 -10.65 22.25 20.37
N GLY A 370 -10.50 21.05 19.79
CA GLY A 370 -11.51 20.01 19.79
C GLY A 370 -11.05 18.79 19.01
N THR A 371 -11.91 17.78 18.99
CA THR A 371 -11.69 16.52 18.28
C THR A 371 -12.83 16.28 17.32
N VAL A 372 -12.49 16.00 16.07
CA VAL A 372 -13.44 15.49 15.08
C VAL A 372 -13.44 13.96 15.20
N PRO A 373 -14.57 13.32 15.57
CA PRO A 373 -14.60 11.88 15.81
C PRO A 373 -14.20 11.05 14.59
N GLU A 374 -14.64 11.47 13.42
CA GLU A 374 -14.34 10.84 12.14
C GLU A 374 -14.35 11.90 11.03
N ALA A 375 -13.40 11.81 10.09
CA ALA A 375 -13.34 12.66 8.93
C ALA A 375 -12.94 11.84 7.70
N ASN A 376 -13.61 12.12 6.57
CA ASN A 376 -13.34 11.52 5.27
C ASN A 376 -13.07 12.64 4.27
N TRP A 377 -12.00 12.53 3.48
CA TRP A 377 -11.63 13.56 2.51
C TRP A 377 -10.84 12.97 1.33
N ILE A 378 -10.71 13.75 0.27
CA ILE A 378 -9.78 13.47 -0.82
C ILE A 378 -8.46 14.18 -0.48
N GLY A 379 -7.40 13.41 -0.30
CA GLY A 379 -6.06 13.95 -0.10
C GLY A 379 -5.56 14.66 -1.34
N ALA A 380 -4.76 15.70 -1.14
CA ALA A 380 -4.05 16.38 -2.23
C ALA A 380 -2.54 16.38 -1.97
N GLY A 381 -1.74 16.61 -3.01
CA GLY A 381 -0.28 16.73 -2.87
C GLY A 381 0.47 15.40 -2.75
N PHE A 382 -0.19 14.24 -2.83
CA PHE A 382 0.51 12.96 -3.01
C PHE A 382 1.38 12.98 -4.28
N PRO A 383 2.55 12.34 -4.28
CA PRO A 383 3.22 11.66 -3.16
C PRO A 383 4.16 12.59 -2.35
N ASP A 384 4.06 13.92 -2.50
CA ASP A 384 4.95 14.90 -1.87
C ASP A 384 4.56 15.28 -0.44
N TYR A 385 3.27 15.33 -0.12
CA TYR A 385 2.72 15.56 1.22
C TYR A 385 1.20 15.35 1.18
N PRO A 386 0.55 14.75 2.19
CA PRO A 386 -0.91 14.61 2.22
C PRO A 386 -1.56 15.89 2.78
N TRP A 387 -2.04 16.75 1.87
CA TRP A 387 -2.81 17.94 2.21
C TRP A 387 -4.29 17.59 2.38
N ILE A 388 -4.95 18.33 3.27
CA ILE A 388 -6.41 18.41 3.35
C ILE A 388 -6.79 19.83 2.93
N PHE A 389 -7.37 19.98 1.74
CA PHE A 389 -7.97 21.24 1.32
C PHE A 389 -9.45 21.27 1.70
N GLY A 390 -9.94 22.42 2.16
CA GLY A 390 -11.38 22.66 2.27
C GLY A 390 -11.95 22.95 0.87
N THR A 391 -11.78 24.18 0.40
CA THR A 391 -12.53 24.70 -0.76
C THR A 391 -12.22 24.04 -2.10
N ASP A 392 -10.96 23.70 -2.40
CA ASP A 392 -10.60 23.15 -3.72
C ASP A 392 -11.08 21.70 -3.90
N ALA A 393 -11.18 20.94 -2.80
CA ALA A 393 -11.65 19.56 -2.81
C ALA A 393 -13.17 19.43 -2.69
N GLU A 394 -13.86 20.45 -2.17
CA GLU A 394 -15.32 20.50 -2.01
C GLU A 394 -16.09 20.26 -3.32
N TYR A 395 -15.53 20.65 -4.48
CA TYR A 395 -16.17 20.42 -5.80
C TYR A 395 -15.91 19.03 -6.38
N THR A 396 -14.96 18.28 -5.83
CA THR A 396 -14.58 16.94 -6.31
C THR A 396 -15.26 15.82 -5.51
N ALA A 397 -15.64 16.10 -4.26
CA ALA A 397 -16.20 15.14 -3.29
C ALA A 397 -17.70 14.86 -3.46
#